data_AF-A0A926WTJ9-F1
#
_entry.id   AF-A0A926WTJ9-F1
#
_cell.length_a   1.000
_cell.length_b   1.000
_cell.length_c   1.000
_cell.angle_alpha   90.00
_cell.angle_beta   90.00
_cell.angle_gamma   90.00
#
_symmetry.space_group_name_H-M   'P 1'
#
loop_
_entity.id
_entity.type
_entity.pdbx_description
1 polymer ?
#
loop_
_entity_poly.entity_id
_entity_poly.type
_entity_poly.pdbx_seq_one_letter_code
_entity_poly.pdbx_strand_id
1 'polypeptide(L)'
;MQVDAQKLSWFQVPEDIKELLILAAKTWENTAESEKYMQQALAKAGENIDVLIAAYRYFYYKNNFILALQTVVKVTDKIKAAENFSDDWATLKPILVKRKEEPQIRLYLNAYAASGLVLAKLGAIEQAKEVSARVKEIDEKNDFGAGILLDILTRPPEEDD
;
A
#
# COMPACT_ATOMS: atom_id res chain seq x y z
N MET A 1 -15.16 25.81 8.29
CA MET A 1 -14.53 24.89 9.26
C MET A 1 -13.06 24.84 8.91
N GLN A 2 -12.23 25.61 9.62
CA GLN A 2 -10.80 25.68 9.36
C GLN A 2 -10.20 24.42 9.97
N VAL A 3 -9.85 23.45 9.12
CA VAL A 3 -9.19 22.22 9.57
C VAL A 3 -7.81 22.66 10.04
N ASP A 4 -7.57 22.59 11.35
CA ASP A 4 -6.27 22.87 11.94
C ASP A 4 -5.30 21.75 11.51
N ALA A 5 -4.73 21.91 10.32
CA ALA A 5 -3.89 20.92 9.64
C ALA A 5 -2.64 20.54 10.46
N GLN A 6 -2.35 21.27 11.54
CA GLN A 6 -1.21 21.02 12.41
C GLN A 6 -1.43 19.87 13.41
N LYS A 7 -2.66 19.38 13.61
CA LYS A 7 -2.96 18.23 14.48
C LYS A 7 -3.90 17.22 13.82
N LEU A 8 -3.41 16.52 12.81
CA LEU A 8 -4.00 15.23 12.46
C LEU A 8 -3.62 14.23 13.57
N SER A 9 -4.56 13.91 14.46
CA SER A 9 -4.33 13.04 15.63
C SER A 9 -3.80 11.66 15.28
N TRP A 10 -4.00 11.21 14.05
CA TRP A 10 -3.57 9.92 13.53
C TRP A 10 -2.21 9.94 12.81
N PHE A 11 -1.64 11.12 12.46
CA PHE A 11 -0.37 11.23 11.74
C PHE A 11 0.73 11.78 12.65
N GLN A 12 1.19 10.93 13.58
CA GLN A 12 2.13 11.30 14.66
C GLN A 12 3.59 11.15 14.21
N VAL A 13 4.04 12.05 13.33
CA VAL A 13 5.45 12.14 12.94
C VAL A 13 6.05 13.49 13.36
N PRO A 14 7.36 13.55 13.65
CA PRO A 14 8.09 14.79 13.85
C PRO A 14 7.79 15.87 12.80
N GLU A 15 7.75 17.14 13.22
CA GLU A 15 7.31 18.25 12.36
C GLU A 15 8.21 18.41 11.13
N ASP A 16 9.50 18.20 11.30
CA ASP A 16 10.48 18.23 10.22
C ASP A 16 10.25 17.14 9.13
N ILE A 17 9.64 16.01 9.46
CA ILE A 17 9.19 14.99 8.49
C ILE A 17 7.91 15.47 7.79
N LYS A 18 6.98 16.08 8.51
CA LYS A 18 5.77 16.67 7.90
C LYS A 18 6.14 17.74 6.89
N GLU A 19 7.10 18.61 7.22
CA GLU A 19 7.61 19.65 6.33
C GLU A 19 8.16 19.05 5.04
N LEU A 20 8.95 17.97 5.12
CA LEU A 20 9.45 17.26 3.94
C LEU A 20 8.33 16.68 3.08
N LEU A 21 7.30 16.07 3.69
CA LEU A 21 6.14 15.54 2.95
C LEU A 21 5.33 16.66 2.28
N ILE A 22 5.17 17.80 2.97
CA ILE A 22 4.53 19.00 2.41
C ILE A 22 5.35 19.56 1.25
N LEU A 23 6.67 19.61 1.36
CA LEU A 23 7.55 20.07 0.29
C LEU A 23 7.49 19.15 -0.92
N ALA A 24 7.46 17.83 -0.71
CA ALA A 24 7.24 16.86 -1.80
C ALA A 24 5.92 17.16 -2.52
N ALA A 25 4.82 17.36 -1.80
CA ALA A 25 3.53 17.70 -2.40
C ALA A 25 3.53 19.07 -3.11
N LYS A 26 4.14 20.11 -2.52
CA LYS A 26 4.22 21.45 -3.11
C LYS A 26 5.02 21.50 -4.40
N THR A 27 6.04 20.65 -4.50
CA THR A 27 6.91 20.56 -5.68
C THR A 27 6.46 19.47 -6.64
N TRP A 28 5.21 18.99 -6.55
CA TRP A 28 4.69 17.87 -7.33
C TRP A 28 5.02 17.97 -8.82
N GLU A 29 4.85 19.12 -9.47
CA GLU A 29 5.15 19.26 -10.91
C GLU A 29 6.64 19.05 -11.25
N ASN A 30 7.55 19.33 -10.31
CA ASN A 30 8.98 19.05 -10.43
C ASN A 30 9.31 17.69 -9.82
N THR A 31 9.18 16.61 -10.60
CA THR A 31 9.38 15.22 -10.12
C THR A 31 10.72 15.02 -9.41
N ALA A 32 11.82 15.56 -9.92
CA ALA A 32 13.14 15.37 -9.31
C ALA A 32 13.24 16.01 -7.91
N GLU A 33 12.71 17.22 -7.77
CA GLU A 33 12.71 17.93 -6.49
C GLU A 33 11.70 17.31 -5.49
N SER A 34 10.52 16.96 -5.98
CA SER A 34 9.49 16.30 -5.19
C SER A 34 9.95 14.94 -4.65
N GLU A 35 10.60 14.13 -5.48
CA GLU A 35 11.14 12.84 -5.09
C GLU A 35 12.28 13.01 -4.08
N LYS A 36 13.14 14.01 -4.25
CA LYS A 36 14.19 14.34 -3.28
C LYS A 36 13.63 14.58 -1.88
N TYR A 37 12.53 15.34 -1.75
CA TYR A 37 11.90 15.57 -0.43
C TYR A 37 11.24 14.31 0.12
N MET A 38 10.59 13.51 -0.73
CA MET A 38 10.02 12.22 -0.32
C MET A 38 11.07 11.25 0.20
N GLN A 39 12.21 11.13 -0.49
CA GLN A 39 13.32 10.28 -0.06
C GLN A 39 13.94 10.78 1.25
N GLN A 40 14.06 12.09 1.46
CA GLN A 40 14.50 12.64 2.75
C GLN A 40 13.52 12.32 3.88
N ALA A 41 12.20 12.42 3.62
CA ALA A 41 11.18 12.06 4.60
C ALA A 41 11.30 10.58 4.98
N LEU A 42 11.45 9.68 3.99
CA LEU A 42 11.66 8.25 4.23
C LEU A 42 12.93 7.95 5.01
N ALA A 43 14.06 8.58 4.66
CA ALA A 43 15.33 8.39 5.36
C ALA A 43 15.24 8.81 6.83
N LYS A 44 14.49 9.87 7.13
CA LYS A 44 14.35 10.45 8.46
C LYS A 44 13.30 9.75 9.32
N ALA A 45 12.21 9.32 8.71
CA ALA A 45 11.13 8.59 9.38
C ALA A 45 11.49 7.13 9.71
N GLY A 46 12.57 6.63 9.11
CA GLY A 46 12.95 5.22 9.20
C GLY A 46 11.81 4.35 8.69
N GLU A 47 11.31 3.49 9.58
CA GLU A 47 10.26 2.54 9.24
C GLU A 47 8.88 2.94 9.78
N ASN A 48 8.59 4.23 9.94
CA ASN A 48 7.25 4.69 10.33
C ASN A 48 6.20 4.30 9.26
N ILE A 49 5.15 3.56 9.67
CA ILE A 49 4.12 3.03 8.77
C ILE A 49 3.36 4.12 8.03
N ASP A 50 3.02 5.23 8.68
CA ASP A 50 2.24 6.29 8.05
C ASP A 50 3.04 7.01 6.95
N VAL A 51 4.34 7.20 7.16
CA VAL A 51 5.25 7.75 6.14
C VAL A 51 5.42 6.77 4.97
N LEU A 52 5.50 5.46 5.24
CA LEU A 52 5.52 4.45 4.18
C LEU A 52 4.22 4.48 3.37
N ILE A 53 3.05 4.63 3.99
CA ILE A 53 1.77 4.76 3.27
C ILE A 53 1.76 6.03 2.39
N ALA A 54 2.23 7.15 2.92
CA ALA A 54 2.34 8.40 2.16
C ALA A 54 3.28 8.24 0.95
N ALA A 55 4.43 7.61 1.14
CA ALA A 55 5.39 7.33 0.08
C ALA A 55 4.85 6.36 -0.97
N TYR A 56 4.15 5.29 -0.56
CA TYR A 56 3.49 4.37 -1.49
C TYR A 56 2.55 5.13 -2.43
N ARG A 57 1.66 5.96 -1.87
CA ARG A 57 0.72 6.76 -2.66
C ARG A 57 1.45 7.72 -3.59
N TYR A 58 2.48 8.40 -3.08
CA TYR A 58 3.32 9.31 -3.86
C TYR A 58 3.91 8.59 -5.08
N PHE A 59 4.60 7.47 -4.88
CA PHE A 59 5.24 6.72 -5.97
C PHE A 59 4.22 6.12 -6.94
N TYR A 60 3.09 5.61 -6.43
CA TYR A 60 2.01 5.09 -7.26
C TYR A 60 1.47 6.16 -8.22
N TYR A 61 1.13 7.35 -7.71
CA TYR A 61 0.59 8.43 -8.53
C TYR A 61 1.65 9.09 -9.43
N LYS A 62 2.94 8.95 -9.10
CA LYS A 62 4.07 9.29 -9.98
C LYS A 62 4.36 8.23 -11.05
N ASN A 63 3.59 7.15 -11.10
CA ASN A 63 3.83 5.97 -11.95
C ASN A 63 5.20 5.30 -11.71
N ASN A 64 5.85 5.56 -10.58
CA ASN A 64 7.05 4.85 -10.18
C ASN A 64 6.64 3.57 -9.43
N PHE A 65 6.12 2.62 -10.20
CA PHE A 65 5.55 1.38 -9.65
C PHE A 65 6.59 0.49 -8.96
N ILE A 66 7.87 0.59 -9.32
CA ILE A 66 8.96 -0.13 -8.65
C ILE A 66 9.09 0.37 -7.20
N LEU A 67 9.21 1.69 -7.00
CA LEU A 67 9.30 2.24 -5.64
C LEU A 67 7.98 2.12 -4.88
N ALA A 68 6.84 2.18 -5.56
CA ALA A 68 5.54 1.92 -4.95
C ALA A 68 5.47 0.49 -4.38
N LEU A 69 5.87 -0.52 -5.16
CA LEU A 69 5.88 -1.92 -4.74
C LEU A 69 6.80 -2.12 -3.54
N GLN A 70 8.04 -1.63 -3.63
CA GLN A 70 9.00 -1.73 -2.54
C GLN A 70 8.47 -1.10 -1.25
N THR A 71 7.78 0.04 -1.35
CA THR A 71 7.25 0.74 -0.19
C THR A 71 6.07 0.01 0.44
N VAL A 72 5.11 -0.49 -0.36
CA VAL A 72 3.95 -1.21 0.19
C VAL A 72 4.32 -2.58 0.75
N VAL A 73 5.31 -3.26 0.17
CA VAL A 73 5.86 -4.51 0.72
C VAL A 73 6.49 -4.27 2.09
N LYS A 74 7.24 -3.16 2.28
CA LYS A 74 7.73 -2.78 3.61
C LYS A 74 6.61 -2.61 4.62
N VAL A 75 5.47 -2.03 4.23
CA VAL A 75 4.29 -1.91 5.11
C VAL A 75 3.80 -3.30 5.54
N THR A 76 3.64 -4.24 4.59
CA THR A 76 3.20 -5.60 4.93
C THR A 76 4.20 -6.33 5.81
N ASP A 77 5.51 -6.21 5.54
CA ASP A 77 6.57 -6.89 6.30
C ASP A 77 6.62 -6.39 7.74
N LYS A 78 6.44 -5.09 7.96
CA LYS A 78 6.35 -4.52 9.31
C LYS A 78 5.17 -5.06 10.10
N ILE A 79 4.01 -5.16 9.46
CA ILE A 79 2.82 -5.67 10.15
C ILE A 79 2.98 -7.17 10.43
N LYS A 80 3.54 -7.93 9.48
CA LYS A 80 3.90 -9.34 9.71
C LYS A 80 4.82 -9.51 10.91
N ALA A 81 5.88 -8.70 11.00
CA ALA A 81 6.82 -8.74 12.12
C ALA A 81 6.15 -8.39 13.46
N ALA A 82 5.32 -7.34 13.48
CA ALA A 82 4.61 -6.90 14.69
C ALA A 82 3.57 -7.92 15.17
N GLU A 83 2.91 -8.62 14.25
CA GLU A 83 1.89 -9.64 14.55
C GLU A 83 2.45 -11.07 14.64
N ASN A 84 3.76 -11.23 14.42
CA ASN A 84 4.45 -12.52 14.35
C ASN A 84 3.76 -13.51 13.37
N PHE A 85 3.43 -13.01 12.17
CA PHE A 85 2.77 -13.80 11.14
C PHE A 85 3.71 -14.76 10.42
N SER A 86 3.18 -15.95 10.11
CA SER A 86 3.84 -16.92 9.23
C SER A 86 3.79 -16.45 7.79
N ASP A 87 4.82 -16.80 7.01
CA ASP A 87 4.81 -16.64 5.55
C ASP A 87 3.97 -17.72 4.85
N ASP A 88 3.68 -18.84 5.53
CA ASP A 88 2.76 -19.85 5.01
C ASP A 88 1.31 -19.33 5.01
N TRP A 89 0.74 -19.21 3.81
CA TRP A 89 -0.63 -18.72 3.62
C TRP A 89 -1.67 -19.59 4.31
N ALA A 90 -1.51 -20.91 4.30
CA ALA A 90 -2.47 -21.82 4.92
C ALA A 90 -2.60 -21.56 6.43
N THR A 91 -1.49 -21.25 7.08
CA THR A 91 -1.43 -20.84 8.49
C THR A 91 -1.92 -19.40 8.71
N LEU A 92 -1.56 -18.47 7.83
CA LEU A 92 -1.87 -17.04 7.97
C LEU A 92 -3.36 -16.73 7.74
N LYS A 93 -3.96 -17.32 6.71
CA LYS A 93 -5.36 -17.04 6.31
C LYS A 93 -6.37 -17.08 7.46
N PRO A 94 -6.49 -18.14 8.27
CA PRO A 94 -7.52 -18.20 9.31
C PRO A 94 -7.36 -17.08 10.36
N ILE A 95 -6.15 -16.60 10.61
CA ILE A 95 -5.88 -15.47 11.50
C ILE A 95 -6.41 -14.19 10.89
N LEU A 96 -6.11 -13.94 9.61
CA LEU A 96 -6.58 -12.75 8.90
C LEU A 96 -8.11 -12.73 8.81
N VAL A 97 -8.75 -13.86 8.49
CA VAL A 97 -10.22 -13.95 8.43
C VAL A 97 -10.85 -13.61 9.78
N LYS A 98 -10.32 -14.16 10.88
CA LYS A 98 -10.86 -13.94 12.23
C LYS A 98 -10.69 -12.50 12.70
N ARG A 99 -9.56 -11.87 12.35
CA ARG A 99 -9.14 -10.55 12.86
C ARG A 99 -9.34 -9.42 11.84
N LYS A 100 -10.03 -9.66 10.73
CA LYS A 100 -10.09 -8.74 9.59
C LYS A 100 -10.64 -7.35 9.91
N GLU A 101 -11.38 -7.17 11.00
CA GLU A 101 -11.92 -5.86 11.41
C GLU A 101 -10.96 -5.06 12.30
N GLU A 102 -9.90 -5.69 12.82
CA GLU A 102 -8.89 -5.00 13.62
C GLU A 102 -8.10 -4.01 12.73
N PRO A 103 -7.87 -2.76 13.17
CA PRO A 103 -7.27 -1.72 12.32
C PRO A 103 -5.93 -2.13 11.69
N GLN A 104 -5.07 -2.82 12.44
CA GLN A 104 -3.77 -3.27 11.96
C GLN A 104 -3.89 -4.38 10.89
N ILE A 105 -4.87 -5.26 11.01
CA ILE A 105 -5.13 -6.33 10.05
C ILE A 105 -5.83 -5.78 8.79
N ARG A 106 -6.77 -4.85 8.96
CA ARG A 106 -7.32 -4.08 7.82
C ARG A 106 -6.21 -3.38 7.06
N LEU A 107 -5.24 -2.78 7.76
CA LEU A 107 -4.12 -2.12 7.10
C LEU A 107 -3.24 -3.11 6.33
N TYR A 108 -2.94 -4.28 6.92
CA TYR A 108 -2.21 -5.34 6.22
C TYR A 108 -2.93 -5.79 4.95
N LEU A 109 -4.24 -6.05 5.02
CA LEU A 109 -5.04 -6.48 3.88
C LEU A 109 -5.11 -5.42 2.78
N ASN A 110 -5.25 -4.13 3.15
CA ASN A 110 -5.17 -3.01 2.20
C ASN A 110 -3.81 -2.94 1.52
N ALA A 111 -2.71 -3.02 2.28
CA ALA A 111 -1.36 -2.95 1.73
C ALA A 111 -1.05 -4.17 0.84
N TYR A 112 -1.47 -5.37 1.26
CA TYR A 112 -1.30 -6.59 0.48
C TYR A 112 -2.10 -6.53 -0.83
N ALA A 113 -3.38 -6.12 -0.78
CA ALA A 113 -4.19 -5.90 -1.98
C ALA A 113 -3.56 -4.87 -2.94
N ALA A 114 -3.04 -3.76 -2.38
CA ALA A 114 -2.39 -2.75 -3.19
C ALA A 114 -1.10 -3.26 -3.85
N SER A 115 -0.35 -4.16 -3.20
CA SER A 115 0.81 -4.82 -3.85
C SER A 115 0.39 -5.62 -5.09
N GLY A 116 -0.77 -6.29 -5.07
CA GLY A 116 -1.32 -6.99 -6.23
C GLY A 116 -1.63 -6.05 -7.39
N LEU A 117 -2.22 -4.89 -7.10
CA LEU A 117 -2.46 -3.84 -8.11
C LEU A 117 -1.16 -3.31 -8.72
N VAL A 118 -0.14 -3.06 -7.90
CA VAL A 118 1.15 -2.58 -8.39
C VAL A 118 1.86 -3.64 -9.23
N LEU A 119 1.82 -4.92 -8.82
CA LEU A 119 2.34 -6.04 -9.60
C LEU A 119 1.66 -6.12 -10.97
N ALA A 120 0.34 -5.94 -11.02
CA ALA A 120 -0.39 -5.89 -12.29
C ALA A 120 0.09 -4.73 -13.19
N LYS A 121 0.29 -3.54 -12.62
CA LYS A 121 0.83 -2.37 -13.34
C LYS A 121 2.25 -2.59 -13.86
N LEU A 122 3.05 -3.41 -13.19
CA LEU A 122 4.40 -3.81 -13.61
C LEU A 122 4.40 -4.97 -14.62
N GLY A 123 3.23 -5.53 -14.98
CA GLY A 123 3.13 -6.68 -15.87
C GLY A 123 3.45 -8.03 -15.20
N ALA A 124 3.63 -8.06 -13.87
CA ALA A 124 3.83 -9.27 -13.08
C ALA A 124 2.48 -9.97 -12.81
N ILE A 125 1.80 -10.37 -13.89
CA ILE A 125 0.38 -10.77 -13.87
C ILE A 125 0.12 -11.97 -12.98
N GLU A 126 0.97 -13.01 -13.01
CA GLU A 126 0.75 -14.21 -12.20
C GLU A 126 0.90 -13.93 -10.70
N GLN A 127 1.86 -13.08 -10.31
CA GLN A 127 2.01 -12.66 -8.91
C GLN A 127 0.84 -11.77 -8.48
N ALA A 128 0.36 -10.89 -9.37
CA ALA A 128 -0.83 -10.07 -9.10
C ALA A 128 -2.08 -10.94 -8.89
N LYS A 129 -2.30 -11.95 -9.73
CA LYS A 129 -3.39 -12.93 -9.58
C LYS A 129 -3.29 -13.68 -8.25
N GLU A 130 -2.10 -14.15 -7.87
CA GLU A 130 -1.88 -14.85 -6.60
C GLU A 130 -2.29 -13.98 -5.40
N VAL A 131 -1.79 -12.74 -5.34
CA VAL A 131 -2.13 -11.79 -4.28
C VAL A 131 -3.64 -11.50 -4.27
N SER A 132 -4.22 -11.22 -5.43
CA SER A 132 -5.64 -10.90 -5.55
C SER A 132 -6.56 -12.06 -5.17
N ALA A 133 -6.21 -13.29 -5.55
CA ALA A 133 -6.92 -14.49 -5.16
C ALA A 133 -6.90 -14.69 -3.64
N ARG A 134 -5.72 -14.54 -3.02
CA ARG A 134 -5.57 -14.64 -1.56
C ARG A 134 -6.42 -13.62 -0.81
N VAL A 135 -6.44 -12.36 -1.24
CA VAL A 135 -7.30 -11.35 -0.61
C VAL A 135 -8.78 -11.66 -0.82
N LYS A 136 -9.18 -12.14 -2.02
CA LYS A 136 -10.56 -12.55 -2.32
C LYS A 136 -11.06 -13.68 -1.42
N GLU A 137 -10.17 -14.59 -0.98
CA GLU A 137 -10.52 -15.64 0.02
C GLU A 137 -10.90 -15.08 1.40
N ILE A 138 -10.57 -13.82 1.70
CA ILE A 138 -10.82 -13.15 2.99
C ILE A 138 -11.95 -12.12 2.87
N ASP A 139 -12.05 -11.48 1.70
CA ASP A 139 -12.84 -10.29 1.46
C ASP A 139 -14.06 -10.56 0.56
N GLU A 140 -15.08 -11.17 1.15
CA GLU A 140 -16.32 -11.52 0.47
C GLU A 140 -17.06 -10.31 -0.14
N LYS A 141 -16.83 -9.10 0.39
CA LYS A 141 -17.53 -7.87 -0.01
C LYS A 141 -16.73 -6.98 -0.96
N ASN A 142 -15.50 -7.37 -1.30
CA ASN A 142 -14.55 -6.55 -2.05
C ASN A 142 -14.22 -5.20 -1.37
N ASP A 143 -14.18 -5.16 -0.02
CA ASP A 143 -13.76 -4.01 0.78
C ASP A 143 -12.35 -3.50 0.40
N PHE A 144 -11.46 -4.40 -0.05
CA PHE A 144 -10.09 -4.09 -0.45
C PHE A 144 -9.91 -4.06 -1.98
N GLY A 145 -10.95 -4.33 -2.77
CA GLY A 145 -10.96 -4.25 -4.24
C GLY A 145 -10.15 -5.31 -4.98
N ALA A 146 -9.48 -6.22 -4.28
CA ALA A 146 -8.60 -7.22 -4.90
C ALA A 146 -9.36 -8.27 -5.73
N GLY A 147 -10.59 -8.61 -5.35
CA GLY A 147 -11.43 -9.52 -6.12
C GLY A 147 -11.81 -8.96 -7.49
N ILE A 148 -12.11 -7.65 -7.56
CA ILE A 148 -12.36 -6.95 -8.84
C ILE A 148 -11.12 -7.00 -9.73
N LEU A 149 -9.93 -6.76 -9.16
CA LEU A 149 -8.68 -6.88 -9.90
C LEU A 149 -8.47 -8.30 -10.42
N LEU A 150 -8.73 -9.33 -9.60
CA LEU A 150 -8.62 -10.73 -10.05
C LEU A 150 -9.51 -10.97 -11.28
N ASP A 151 -10.77 -10.55 -11.20
CA ASP A 151 -11.74 -10.76 -12.27
C ASP A 151 -11.27 -10.10 -13.58
N ILE A 152 -10.69 -8.90 -13.51
CA ILE A 152 -10.06 -8.21 -14.66
C ILE A 152 -8.89 -9.02 -15.21
N LEU A 153 -7.99 -9.51 -14.34
CA LEU A 153 -6.77 -10.22 -14.75
C LEU A 153 -7.04 -11.64 -15.28
N THR A 154 -8.20 -12.21 -14.99
CA THR A 154 -8.61 -13.55 -15.44
C THR A 154 -9.65 -13.52 -16.56
N ARG A 155 -10.09 -12.34 -16.98
CA ARG A 155 -11.06 -12.22 -18.08
C ARG A 155 -10.45 -12.79 -19.36
N PRO A 156 -11.11 -13.72 -20.05
CA PRO A 156 -10.65 -14.16 -21.36
C PRO A 156 -10.61 -12.97 -22.32
N PRO A 157 -9.71 -12.98 -23.33
CA PRO A 157 -9.77 -12.00 -24.42
C PRO A 157 -11.19 -12.02 -25.00
N GLU A 158 -11.80 -10.85 -25.19
CA GLU A 158 -13.01 -10.79 -25.99
C GLU A 158 -12.65 -11.31 -27.40
N GLU A 159 -13.43 -12.24 -27.94
CA GLU A 159 -13.31 -12.59 -29.35
C GLU A 159 -13.65 -11.31 -30.12
N ASP A 160 -12.69 -10.80 -30.90
CA ASP A 160 -12.94 -9.69 -31.81
C ASP A 160 -13.99 -10.17 -32.84
N ASP A 161 -15.23 -9.70 -32.72
CA ASP A 161 -16.31 -9.85 -33.72
C ASP A 161 -15.97 -9.10 -35.03
#